data_AF-A0A9W4X7C1-F1
#
_entry.id   AF-A0A9W4X7C1-F1
#
_cell.length_a   1.000
_cell.length_b   1.000
_cell.length_c   1.000
_cell.angle_alpha   90.00
_cell.angle_beta   90.00
_cell.angle_gamma   90.00
#
_symmetry.space_group_name_H-M   'P 1'
#
loop_
_entity.id
_entity.type
_entity.pdbx_description
1 polymer ?
#
loop_
_entity_poly.entity_id
_entity_poly.type
_entity_poly.pdbx_seq_one_letter_code
_entity_poly.pdbx_strand_id
1 'polypeptide(L)' 'IKESVFAIFGENILPPINTKASALEISRWKSSENVRRCYTHLFQPMAEGSDVSYMARIMERM' A
#
# COMPACT_ATOMS: atom_id res chain seq x y z
N ILE A 1 7.96 -6.43 -16.46
CA ILE A 1 7.56 -6.61 -15.04
C ILE A 1 7.89 -5.37 -14.20
N LYS A 2 9.18 -5.00 -14.05
CA LYS A 2 9.61 -3.82 -13.28
C LYS A 2 8.96 -2.51 -13.75
N GLU A 3 8.91 -2.30 -15.07
CA GLU A 3 8.28 -1.12 -15.69
C GLU A 3 6.76 -1.10 -15.52
N SER A 4 6.11 -2.27 -15.53
CA SER A 4 4.66 -2.39 -15.34
C SER A 4 4.26 -2.11 -13.88
N VAL A 5 5.06 -2.60 -12.93
CA VAL A 5 4.91 -2.26 -11.50
C VAL A 5 5.19 -0.76 -11.29
N PHE A 6 6.19 -0.20 -11.96
CA PHE A 6 6.47 1.24 -11.91
C PHE A 6 5.40 2.10 -12.60
N ALA A 7 4.74 1.61 -13.65
CA ALA A 7 3.63 2.33 -14.28
C ALA A 7 2.36 2.32 -13.41
N ILE A 8 2.14 1.26 -12.62
CA ILE A 8 0.98 1.13 -11.74
C ILE A 8 1.21 1.80 -10.37
N PHE A 9 2.43 1.76 -9.84
CA PHE A 9 2.76 2.22 -8.49
C PHE A 9 3.80 3.36 -8.43
N GLY A 10 4.43 3.72 -9.55
CA GLY A 10 5.60 4.62 -9.58
C GLY A 10 5.32 6.11 -9.41
N GLU A 11 4.05 6.55 -9.51
CA GLU A 11 3.69 7.92 -9.07
C GLU A 11 3.58 8.03 -7.53
N ASN A 12 3.40 6.90 -6.83
CA ASN A 12 3.26 6.84 -5.36
C ASN A 12 4.23 5.80 -4.79
N ILE A 13 5.54 5.97 -5.03
CA ILE A 13 6.55 5.12 -4.42
C ILE A 13 6.47 5.33 -2.90
N LEU A 14 6.06 4.29 -2.17
CA LEU A 14 6.07 4.29 -0.71
C LEU A 14 7.49 4.66 -0.23
N PRO A 15 7.62 5.62 0.72
CA PRO A 15 8.92 5.92 1.29
C PRO A 15 9.52 4.64 1.92
N PRO A 16 10.84 4.42 1.83
CA PRO A 16 11.47 3.23 2.38
C PRO A 16 11.20 3.12 3.88
N ILE A 17 10.94 1.90 4.36
CA ILE A 17 10.74 1.61 5.78
C ILE A 17 12.02 1.01 6.38
N ASN A 18 12.44 1.52 7.54
CA ASN A 18 13.48 0.90 8.35
C ASN A 18 12.82 -0.03 9.38
N THR A 19 12.92 -1.35 9.17
CA THR A 19 12.31 -2.36 10.06
C THR A 19 13.00 -2.48 11.42
N LYS A 20 14.19 -1.89 11.57
CA LYS A 20 14.90 -1.79 12.84
C LYS A 20 14.60 -0.50 13.60
N ALA A 21 13.79 0.39 13.02
CA ALA A 21 13.37 1.63 13.68
C ALA A 21 12.45 1.32 14.88
N SER A 22 12.37 2.26 15.82
CA SER A 22 11.47 2.15 16.96
C SER A 22 10.01 2.10 16.51
N ALA A 23 9.14 1.55 17.36
CA ALA A 23 7.70 1.52 17.10
C ALA A 23 7.11 2.93 16.84
N LEU A 24 7.66 3.96 17.50
CA LEU A 24 7.26 5.36 17.30
C LEU A 24 7.62 5.86 15.90
N GLU A 25 8.82 5.56 15.42
CA GLU A 25 9.28 5.95 14.09
C GLU A 25 8.51 5.22 12.99
N ILE A 26 8.24 3.93 13.19
CA ILE A 26 7.38 3.14 12.28
C ILE A 26 5.96 3.71 12.25
N SER A 27 5.41 4.08 13.41
CA SER A 27 4.09 4.70 13.49
C SER A 27 4.04 6.03 12.71
N ARG A 28 5.03 6.90 12.92
CA ARG A 28 5.15 8.16 12.15
C ARG A 28 5.29 7.93 10.65
N TRP A 29 6.07 6.94 10.24
CA TRP A 29 6.19 6.56 8.82
C TRP A 29 4.85 6.11 8.25
N LYS A 30 4.10 5.25 8.96
CA LYS A 30 2.75 4.80 8.57
C LYS A 30 1.75 5.96 8.45
N SER A 31 1.89 6.97 9.30
CA SER A 31 1.04 8.17 9.29
C SER A 31 1.40 9.18 8.21
N SER A 32 2.51 9.01 7.48
CA SER A 32 2.84 9.88 6.36
C SER A 32 1.79 9.78 5.25
N GLU A 33 1.48 10.90 4.60
CA GLU A 33 0.36 10.99 3.66
C GLU A 33 0.47 9.99 2.50
N ASN A 34 1.67 9.81 1.94
CA ASN A 34 1.91 8.86 0.87
C ASN A 34 1.68 7.41 1.32
N VAL A 35 2.15 7.06 2.53
CA VAL A 35 1.97 5.70 3.07
C VAL A 35 0.50 5.44 3.39
N ARG A 36 -0.16 6.42 4.02
CA ARG A 36 -1.57 6.36 4.36
C ARG A 36 -2.43 6.19 3.11
N ARG A 37 -2.18 6.98 2.07
CA ARG A 37 -2.90 6.91 0.79
C ARG A 37 -2.77 5.54 0.14
N CYS A 38 -1.54 5.03 0.00
CA CYS A 38 -1.30 3.68 -0.50
C CYS A 38 -2.00 2.60 0.32
N TYR A 39 -1.94 2.69 1.65
CA TYR A 39 -2.64 1.76 2.53
C TYR A 39 -4.15 1.82 2.33
N THR A 40 -4.74 3.01 2.19
CA THR A 40 -6.17 3.17 1.92
C THR A 40 -6.56 2.50 0.60
N HIS A 41 -5.76 2.63 -0.46
CA HIS A 41 -6.03 1.99 -1.76
C HIS A 41 -6.07 0.45 -1.67
N LEU A 42 -5.33 -0.19 -0.75
CA LEU A 42 -5.39 -1.65 -0.56
C LEU A 42 -6.76 -2.14 -0.10
N PHE A 43 -7.47 -1.33 0.68
CA PHE A 43 -8.79 -1.65 1.22
C PHE A 43 -9.94 -1.09 0.37
N GLN A 44 -9.62 -0.30 -0.66
CA GLN A 44 -10.64 0.18 -1.59
C GLN A 44 -11.13 -0.95 -2.50
N PRO A 45 -12.41 -0.91 -2.91
CA PRO A 45 -12.95 -1.74 -3.97
C PRO A 45 -12.08 -1.72 -5.22
N MET A 46 -11.83 -2.88 -5.82
CA MET A 46 -11.10 -2.96 -7.08
C MET A 46 -11.87 -2.36 -8.26
N ALA A 47 -13.20 -2.31 -8.17
CA ALA A 47 -14.10 -1.70 -9.15
C ALA A 47 -15.31 -1.11 -8.42
N GLU A 48 -15.98 -0.13 -9.04
CA GLU A 48 -17.23 0.42 -8.51
C GLU A 48 -18.28 -0.71 -8.34
N GLY A 49 -18.89 -0.79 -7.16
CA GLY A 49 -19.86 -1.83 -6.81
C GLY A 49 -19.25 -3.20 -6.44
N SER A 50 -17.92 -3.31 -6.35
CA SER A 50 -17.27 -4.53 -5.86
C SER A 50 -17.07 -4.51 -4.35
N ASP A 51 -17.43 -5.59 -3.66
CA ASP A 51 -17.08 -5.80 -2.26
C ASP A 51 -15.64 -6.33 -2.08
N VAL A 52 -14.94 -6.58 -3.18
CA VAL A 52 -13.62 -7.19 -3.19
C VAL A 52 -12.55 -6.10 -3.28
N SER A 53 -11.76 -5.99 -2.21
CA SER A 53 -10.59 -5.13 -2.17
C SER A 53 -9.33 -5.84 -2.68
N TYR A 54 -8.31 -5.06 -3.03
CA TYR A 54 -6.99 -5.60 -3.38
C TYR A 54 -6.43 -6.47 -2.24
N MET A 55 -6.62 -6.06 -0.98
CA MET A 55 -6.18 -6.81 0.19
C MET A 55 -6.86 -8.18 0.30
N ALA A 56 -8.17 -8.27 0.06
CA ALA A 56 -8.89 -9.55 0.09
C ALA A 56 -8.29 -10.55 -0.92
N ARG A 57 -8.00 -10.09 -2.14
CA ARG A 57 -7.40 -10.94 -3.19
C ARG A 57 -5.96 -11.37 -2.90
N ILE A 58 -5.20 -10.55 -2.18
CA ILE A 58 -3.84 -10.92 -1.74
C ILE A 58 -3.92 -12.01 -0.67
N MET A 59 -4.81 -11.86 0.31
CA MET A 59 -5.00 -12.84 1.40
C MET A 59 -5.45 -14.20 0.88
N GLU A 60 -6.28 -14.25 -0.17
CA GLU A 60 -6.69 -15.50 -0.83
C GLU A 60 -5.54 -16.26 -1.54
N ARG A 61 -4.42 -15.58 -1.80
CA ARG A 61 -3.28 -16.13 -2.55
C ARG A 61 -2.05 -16.40 -1.68
N MET A 62 -2.14 -16.16 -0.37
CA MET A 62 -1.13 -16.58 0.62
C MET A 62 -1.44 -17.97 1.14
#